data_AF-A0A356IZQ6-F1
#
_entry.id   AF-A0A356IZQ6-F1
#
_cell.length_a   1.000
_cell.length_b   1.000
_cell.length_c   1.000
_cell.angle_alpha   90.00
_cell.angle_beta   90.00
_cell.angle_gamma   90.00
#
_symmetry.space_group_name_H-M   'P 1'
#
loop_
_entity.id
_entity.type
_entity.pdbx_description
1 polymer ?
#
loop_
_entity_poly.entity_id
_entity_poly.type
_entity_poly.pdbx_seq_one_letter_code
_entity_poly.pdbx_strand_id
1 'polypeptide(L)'
;MTKFFYKAKNGPTQIVDGFIEAQTKTVAIREIVAMGLTPLDIVQAATGEKPLTLRARSKPAPAVLKNLRLSLPSPRSVSPREIVSFTRQLCDLVEASVPLLRVLQIVSRQTRQPYFKNIIEEMYLFVQNGGSLSGAIARHPDIFPVFYVNMVKTGEVGGQLDKVLQRLADHLEKEYETRGKINSSLAYPLFVLGVGVL
;
A
#
# COMPACT_ATOMS: atom_id res chain seq x y z
N MET A 1 41.98 15.44 8.24
CA MET A 1 41.98 14.01 7.85
C MET A 1 40.54 13.55 7.84
N THR A 2 40.09 12.88 6.77
CA THR A 2 38.69 12.49 6.60
C THR A 2 38.56 10.99 6.89
N LYS A 3 37.55 10.60 7.67
CA LYS A 3 37.26 9.19 7.94
C LYS A 3 36.41 8.62 6.82
N PHE A 4 36.84 7.51 6.23
CA PHE A 4 36.08 6.76 5.24
C PHE A 4 35.63 5.45 5.87
N PHE A 5 34.33 5.15 5.75
CA PHE A 5 33.81 3.83 6.07
C PHE A 5 33.90 2.97 4.82
N TYR A 6 34.48 1.78 4.95
CA TYR A 6 34.60 0.86 3.83
C TYR A 6 33.98 -0.50 4.17
N LYS A 7 33.30 -1.07 3.18
CA LYS A 7 32.97 -2.50 3.14
C LYS A 7 33.84 -3.15 2.10
N ALA A 8 34.66 -4.10 2.51
CA ALA A 8 35.53 -4.82 1.58
C ALA A 8 35.42 -6.33 1.77
N LYS A 9 35.59 -7.04 0.66
CA LYS A 9 35.50 -8.49 0.60
C LYS A 9 36.89 -9.09 0.86
N ASN A 10 36.98 -9.96 1.84
CA ASN A 10 38.15 -10.79 2.12
C ASN A 10 37.88 -12.22 1.63
N GLY A 11 38.40 -12.59 0.45
CA GLY A 11 38.13 -13.89 -0.18
C GLY A 11 36.72 -14.05 -0.78
N PRO A 12 36.25 -15.28 -1.06
CA PRO A 12 35.02 -15.49 -1.82
C PRO A 12 33.71 -15.26 -1.04
N THR A 13 33.71 -15.28 0.30
CA THR A 13 32.47 -15.25 1.10
C THR A 13 32.50 -14.42 2.38
N GLN A 14 33.60 -13.74 2.72
CA GLN A 14 33.66 -12.90 3.93
C GLN A 14 33.71 -11.41 3.55
N ILE A 15 32.80 -10.63 4.15
CA ILE A 15 32.75 -9.17 4.02
C ILE A 15 33.13 -8.58 5.37
N VAL A 16 34.09 -7.68 5.36
CA VAL A 16 34.62 -7.01 6.55
C VAL A 16 34.38 -5.51 6.42
N ASP A 17 33.84 -4.94 7.51
CA ASP A 17 33.46 -3.53 7.60
C ASP A 17 34.45 -2.81 8.53
N GLY A 18 35.01 -1.68 8.08
CA GLY A 18 36.05 -0.95 8.82
C GLY A 18 36.10 0.54 8.53
N PHE A 19 36.86 1.28 9.34
CA PHE A 19 37.14 2.70 9.12
C PHE A 19 38.60 2.89 8.72
N ILE A 20 38.83 3.70 7.71
CA ILE A 20 40.17 4.09 7.28
C ILE A 20 40.28 5.61 7.19
N GLU A 21 41.36 6.16 7.71
CA GLU A 21 41.64 7.60 7.64
C GLU A 21 42.47 7.88 6.40
N ALA A 22 41.89 8.59 5.44
CA ALA A 22 42.58 8.94 4.20
C ALA A 22 42.32 10.41 3.86
N GLN A 23 43.18 11.00 3.04
CA GLN A 23 43.00 12.37 2.58
C GLN A 23 42.06 12.45 1.35
N THR A 24 41.90 11.35 0.61
CA THR A 24 41.09 11.31 -0.62
C THR A 24 40.56 9.90 -0.84
N LYS A 25 39.38 9.77 -1.47
CA LYS A 25 38.75 8.48 -1.78
C LYS A 25 39.69 7.52 -2.53
N THR A 26 40.51 8.05 -3.44
CA THR A 26 41.52 7.30 -4.20
C THR A 26 42.63 6.72 -3.33
N VAL A 27 43.02 7.42 -2.26
CA VAL A 27 44.04 6.96 -1.31
C VAL A 27 43.46 5.85 -0.42
N ALA A 28 42.23 6.01 0.06
CA ALA A 28 41.53 4.97 0.81
C ALA A 28 41.41 3.65 0.05
N ILE A 29 41.10 3.71 -1.26
CA ILE A 29 41.02 2.52 -2.13
C ILE A 29 42.37 1.79 -2.17
N ARG A 30 43.47 2.51 -2.37
CA ARG A 30 44.81 1.90 -2.48
C ARG A 30 45.23 1.21 -1.20
N GLU A 31 44.87 1.79 -0.06
CA GLU A 31 45.26 1.26 1.25
C GLU A 31 44.40 0.04 1.65
N ILE A 32 43.11 0.02 1.27
CA ILE A 32 42.24 -1.16 1.40
C ILE A 32 42.74 -2.32 0.52
N VAL A 33 43.18 -2.01 -0.70
CA VAL A 33 43.76 -3.01 -1.62
C VAL A 33 45.12 -3.51 -1.12
N ALA A 34 45.95 -2.64 -0.51
CA ALA A 34 47.21 -3.04 0.13
C ALA A 34 47.00 -3.99 1.33
N MET A 35 45.85 -3.92 1.99
CA MET A 35 45.42 -4.87 3.03
C MET A 35 44.88 -6.21 2.46
N GLY A 36 44.94 -6.41 1.13
CA GLY A 36 44.46 -7.63 0.47
C GLY A 36 42.94 -7.73 0.35
N LEU A 37 42.21 -6.63 0.59
CA LEU A 37 40.76 -6.58 0.58
C LEU A 37 40.23 -5.95 -0.71
N THR A 38 39.17 -6.52 -1.29
CA THR A 38 38.54 -5.97 -2.51
C THR A 38 37.39 -5.03 -2.11
N PRO A 39 37.46 -3.71 -2.39
CA PRO A 39 36.44 -2.77 -1.94
C PRO A 39 35.12 -2.95 -2.70
N LEU A 40 34.00 -3.05 -1.98
CA LEU A 40 32.65 -3.13 -2.54
C LEU A 40 31.94 -1.78 -2.51
N ASP A 41 32.05 -1.06 -1.39
CA ASP A 41 31.47 0.28 -1.22
C ASP A 41 32.35 1.13 -0.29
N ILE A 42 32.63 2.37 -0.72
CA ILE A 42 33.41 3.35 0.05
C ILE A 42 32.62 4.66 0.11
N VAL A 43 32.15 4.98 1.31
CA VAL A 43 31.36 6.19 1.58
C VAL A 43 32.22 7.16 2.39
N GLN A 44 32.42 8.36 1.84
CA GLN A 44 33.15 9.45 2.50
C GLN A 44 32.25 10.04 3.59
N ALA A 45 32.69 9.96 4.86
CA ALA A 45 32.05 10.74 5.91
C ALA A 45 32.55 12.19 5.76
N ALA A 46 31.86 12.97 4.92
CA ALA A 46 32.15 14.38 4.74
C ALA A 46 31.96 15.11 6.08
N THR A 47 33.06 15.68 6.57
CA THR A 47 33.06 16.68 7.63
C THR A 47 32.19 17.85 7.17
N GLY A 48 31.06 18.08 7.84
CA GLY A 48 30.46 19.41 7.87
C GLY A 48 28.98 19.58 7.50
N GLU A 49 28.13 18.55 7.45
CA GLU A 49 26.67 18.77 7.50
C GLU A 49 26.01 17.73 8.42
N LYS A 50 25.33 18.24 9.45
CA LYS A 50 24.71 17.46 10.54
C LYS A 50 23.77 16.37 9.99
N PRO A 51 24.01 15.08 10.26
CA PRO A 51 22.93 14.12 10.23
C PRO A 51 22.04 14.42 11.44
N LEU A 52 20.77 14.72 11.20
CA LEU A 52 19.73 14.64 12.20
C LEU A 52 19.59 13.18 12.67
N THR A 53 20.52 12.71 13.49
CA THR A 53 20.26 11.64 14.43
C THR A 53 20.36 12.24 15.82
N LEU A 54 19.35 13.04 16.17
CA LEU A 54 18.88 13.06 17.54
C LEU A 54 18.37 11.65 17.85
N ARG A 55 19.31 10.72 18.09
CA ARG A 55 19.07 9.64 19.04
C ARG A 55 18.99 10.29 20.42
N ALA A 56 17.87 10.97 20.65
CA ALA A 56 17.36 11.13 21.98
C ALA A 56 17.31 9.73 22.57
N ARG A 57 18.10 9.51 23.62
CA ARG A 57 17.94 8.37 24.52
C ARG A 57 16.51 8.46 25.08
N SER A 58 15.54 7.87 24.38
CA SER A 58 14.32 7.45 25.04
C SER A 58 14.71 6.29 25.95
N LYS A 59 14.42 6.48 27.24
CA LYS A 59 14.49 5.46 28.28
C LYS A 59 13.88 4.14 27.74
N PRO A 60 14.39 2.96 28.11
CA PRO A 60 13.82 1.70 27.64
C PRO A 60 12.38 1.61 28.14
N ALA A 61 11.42 1.73 27.23
CA ALA A 61 10.03 1.40 27.50
C ALA A 61 9.95 -0.12 27.77
N PRO A 62 9.08 -0.57 28.68
CA PRO A 62 9.00 -1.98 29.07
C PRO A 62 8.76 -2.88 27.85
N ALA A 63 9.49 -4.00 27.82
CA ALA A 63 9.64 -4.93 26.70
C ALA A 63 8.35 -5.65 26.23
N VAL A 64 7.18 -5.27 26.75
CA VAL A 64 5.89 -5.91 26.50
C VAL A 64 5.25 -5.46 25.18
N LEU A 65 5.59 -4.26 24.67
CA LEU A 65 4.96 -3.71 23.46
C LEU A 65 5.70 -4.01 22.14
N LYS A 66 6.81 -4.77 22.18
CA LYS A 66 7.66 -5.01 20.99
C LYS A 66 6.98 -5.87 19.90
N ASN A 67 5.86 -6.51 20.24
CA ASN A 67 5.16 -7.46 19.38
C ASN A 67 3.90 -6.85 18.75
N LEU A 68 3.50 -5.63 19.14
CA LEU A 68 2.36 -4.95 18.56
C LEU A 68 2.83 -4.15 17.35
N ARG A 69 3.08 -4.85 16.23
CA ARG A 69 3.20 -4.20 14.92
C ARG A 69 1.83 -3.64 14.56
N LEU A 70 1.53 -2.42 15.00
CA LEU A 70 0.40 -1.65 14.47
C LEU A 70 0.65 -1.52 12.96
N SER A 71 -0.08 -2.32 12.17
CA SER A 71 -0.08 -2.22 10.72
C SER A 71 -0.72 -0.87 10.37
N LEU A 72 0.10 0.17 10.27
CA LEU A 72 -0.32 1.46 9.74
C LEU A 72 -0.93 1.24 8.35
N PRO A 73 -2.11 1.79 8.05
CA PRO A 73 -2.74 1.61 6.75
C PRO A 73 -1.81 2.15 5.66
N SER A 74 -1.46 1.28 4.72
CA SER A 74 -0.65 1.66 3.56
C SER A 74 -1.40 2.69 2.73
N PRO A 75 -0.75 3.76 2.24
CA PRO A 75 -1.37 4.77 1.38
C PRO A 75 -1.88 4.18 0.05
N ARG A 76 -1.51 2.94 -0.28
CA ARG A 76 -1.94 2.19 -1.48
C ARG A 76 -3.08 1.20 -1.22
N SER A 77 -3.83 1.34 -0.13
CA SER A 77 -4.98 0.47 0.17
C SER A 77 -6.30 1.21 0.03
N VAL A 78 -7.30 0.54 -0.55
CA VAL A 78 -8.68 1.03 -0.64
C VAL A 78 -9.48 0.38 0.48
N SER A 79 -10.21 1.20 1.25
CA SER A 79 -11.05 0.66 2.32
C SER A 79 -12.27 -0.06 1.72
N PRO A 80 -12.77 -1.15 2.35
CA PRO A 80 -14.00 -1.82 1.89
C PRO A 80 -15.19 -0.86 1.75
N ARG A 81 -15.27 0.16 2.61
CA ARG A 81 -16.31 1.18 2.56
C ARG A 81 -16.29 1.99 1.26
N GLU A 82 -15.11 2.35 0.76
CA GLU A 82 -14.97 3.09 -0.50
C GLU A 82 -15.46 2.24 -1.68
N ILE A 83 -15.17 0.93 -1.70
CA ILE A 83 -15.63 0.01 -2.75
C ILE A 83 -17.16 -0.12 -2.72
N VAL A 84 -17.74 -0.23 -1.53
CA VAL A 84 -19.20 -0.28 -1.33
C VAL A 84 -19.85 1.01 -1.85
N SER A 85 -19.36 2.18 -1.42
CA SER A 85 -19.90 3.47 -1.86
C SER A 85 -19.73 3.70 -3.35
N PHE A 86 -18.58 3.34 -3.92
CA PHE A 86 -18.35 3.37 -5.37
C PHE A 86 -19.37 2.52 -6.12
N THR A 87 -19.59 1.29 -5.67
CA THR A 87 -20.50 0.35 -6.35
C THR A 87 -21.95 0.82 -6.25
N ARG A 88 -22.37 1.35 -5.10
CA ARG A 88 -23.71 1.93 -4.93
C ARG A 88 -23.91 3.15 -5.84
N GLN A 89 -22.97 4.10 -5.85
CA GLN A 89 -23.05 5.28 -6.73
C GLN A 89 -23.07 4.88 -8.22
N LEU A 90 -22.28 3.88 -8.60
CA LEU A 90 -22.28 3.34 -9.96
C LEU A 90 -23.66 2.75 -10.30
N CYS A 91 -24.25 1.96 -9.40
CA CYS A 91 -25.58 1.38 -9.55
C CYS A 91 -26.65 2.47 -9.74
N ASP A 92 -26.74 3.42 -8.81
CA ASP A 92 -27.79 4.44 -8.79
C ASP A 92 -27.77 5.28 -10.09
N LEU A 93 -26.57 5.64 -10.58
CA LEU A 93 -26.42 6.43 -11.78
C LEU A 93 -26.68 5.63 -13.06
N VAL A 94 -26.29 4.35 -13.11
CA VAL A 94 -26.59 3.45 -14.23
C VAL A 94 -28.09 3.17 -14.31
N GLU A 95 -28.76 2.97 -13.16
CA GLU A 95 -30.22 2.82 -13.06
C GLU A 95 -30.95 4.09 -13.54
N ALA A 96 -30.40 5.27 -13.22
CA ALA A 96 -30.86 6.54 -13.76
C ALA A 96 -30.55 6.76 -15.26
N SER A 97 -30.10 5.73 -15.98
CA SER A 97 -29.79 5.76 -17.42
C SER A 97 -28.72 6.80 -17.80
N VAL A 98 -27.83 7.13 -16.87
CA VAL A 98 -26.69 8.02 -17.15
C VAL A 98 -25.63 7.24 -17.95
N PRO A 99 -25.07 7.79 -19.03
CA PRO A 99 -24.03 7.11 -19.81
C PRO A 99 -22.84 6.69 -18.94
N LEU A 100 -22.39 5.43 -19.07
CA LEU A 100 -21.36 4.82 -18.20
C LEU A 100 -20.08 5.66 -18.06
N LEU A 101 -19.58 6.24 -19.17
CA LEU A 101 -18.41 7.12 -19.13
C LEU A 101 -18.64 8.35 -18.25
N ARG A 102 -19.84 8.92 -18.29
CA ARG A 102 -20.21 10.05 -17.45
C ARG A 102 -20.32 9.63 -16.00
N VAL A 103 -20.86 8.44 -15.72
CA VAL A 103 -20.92 7.87 -14.37
C VAL A 103 -19.51 7.74 -13.77
N LEU A 104 -18.58 7.09 -14.46
CA LEU A 104 -17.20 6.94 -13.98
C LEU A 104 -16.52 8.29 -13.70
N GLN A 105 -16.78 9.28 -14.54
CA GLN A 105 -16.28 10.64 -14.33
C GLN A 105 -16.87 11.31 -13.07
N ILE A 106 -18.18 11.14 -12.82
CA ILE A 106 -18.85 11.69 -11.63
C ILE A 106 -18.30 11.02 -10.37
N VAL A 107 -18.24 9.69 -10.35
CA VAL A 107 -17.80 8.91 -9.19
C VAL A 107 -16.32 9.16 -8.87
N SER A 108 -15.47 9.27 -9.90
CA SER A 108 -14.05 9.68 -9.72
C SER A 108 -13.93 11.03 -9.00
N ARG A 109 -14.74 12.03 -9.40
CA ARG A 109 -14.72 13.36 -8.77
C ARG A 109 -15.23 13.36 -7.33
N GLN A 110 -16.13 12.44 -6.98
CA GLN A 110 -16.69 12.30 -5.63
C GLN A 110 -15.78 11.49 -4.70
N THR A 111 -14.87 10.69 -5.26
CA THR A 111 -13.95 9.83 -4.50
C THR A 111 -12.92 10.68 -3.76
N ARG A 112 -12.87 10.54 -2.43
CA ARG A 112 -11.96 11.30 -1.57
C ARG A 112 -10.57 10.70 -1.50
N GLN A 113 -10.47 9.39 -1.61
CA GLN A 113 -9.22 8.63 -1.52
C GLN A 113 -8.42 8.84 -2.83
N PRO A 114 -7.22 9.45 -2.81
CA PRO A 114 -6.51 9.81 -4.05
C PRO A 114 -6.05 8.61 -4.89
N TYR A 115 -5.61 7.51 -4.26
CA TYR A 115 -5.21 6.29 -4.95
C TYR A 115 -6.38 5.63 -5.68
N PHE A 116 -7.54 5.51 -5.03
CA PHE A 116 -8.74 4.95 -5.62
C PHE A 116 -9.31 5.85 -6.72
N LYS A 117 -9.24 7.17 -6.53
CA LYS A 117 -9.56 8.14 -7.59
C LYS A 117 -8.72 7.90 -8.85
N ASN A 118 -7.41 7.73 -8.72
CA ASN A 118 -6.52 7.45 -9.86
C ASN A 118 -6.92 6.15 -10.57
N ILE A 119 -7.27 5.11 -9.81
CA ILE A 119 -7.76 3.84 -10.37
C ILE A 119 -9.07 4.02 -11.15
N ILE A 120 -10.01 4.79 -10.62
CA ILE A 120 -11.27 5.08 -11.33
C ILE A 120 -11.00 5.91 -12.60
N GLU A 121 -10.02 6.82 -12.56
CA GLU A 121 -9.58 7.57 -13.75
C GLU A 121 -8.93 6.66 -14.80
N GLU A 122 -8.09 5.70 -14.39
CA GLU A 122 -7.54 4.68 -15.28
C GLU A 122 -8.63 3.81 -15.91
N MET A 123 -9.63 3.40 -15.11
CA MET A 123 -10.80 2.67 -15.59
C MET A 123 -11.60 3.52 -16.60
N TYR A 124 -11.83 4.79 -16.31
CA TYR A 124 -12.49 5.73 -17.21
C TYR A 124 -11.75 5.82 -18.55
N LEU A 125 -10.42 6.01 -18.53
CA LEU A 125 -9.61 6.09 -19.75
C LEU A 125 -9.67 4.79 -20.53
N PHE A 126 -9.63 3.64 -19.87
CA PHE A 126 -9.73 2.36 -20.55
C PHE A 126 -11.07 2.18 -21.26
N VAL A 127 -12.18 2.51 -20.60
CA VAL A 127 -13.52 2.43 -21.20
C VAL A 127 -13.69 3.48 -22.31
N GLN A 128 -13.12 4.67 -22.13
CA GLN A 128 -13.14 5.73 -23.16
C GLN A 128 -12.45 5.29 -24.45
N ASN A 129 -11.41 4.46 -24.33
CA ASN A 129 -10.69 3.87 -25.46
C ASN A 129 -11.39 2.64 -26.07
N GLY A 130 -12.64 2.35 -25.70
CA GLY A 130 -13.43 1.22 -26.23
C GLY A 130 -13.23 -0.08 -25.46
N GLY A 131 -12.55 -0.06 -24.32
CA GLY A 131 -12.49 -1.20 -23.42
C GLY A 131 -13.83 -1.48 -22.73
N SER A 132 -14.08 -2.75 -22.43
CA SER A 132 -15.23 -3.17 -21.60
C SER A 132 -15.07 -2.71 -20.15
N LEU A 133 -16.17 -2.42 -19.45
CA LEU A 133 -16.17 -2.09 -18.02
C LEU A 133 -15.58 -3.22 -17.18
N SER A 134 -15.99 -4.45 -17.45
CA SER A 134 -15.47 -5.64 -16.77
C SER A 134 -13.97 -5.79 -16.96
N GLY A 135 -13.46 -5.52 -18.16
CA GLY A 135 -12.02 -5.47 -18.46
C GLY A 135 -11.27 -4.35 -17.73
N ALA A 136 -11.91 -3.19 -17.51
CA ALA A 136 -11.34 -2.09 -16.72
C ALA A 136 -11.13 -2.52 -15.27
N ILE A 137 -12.17 -3.10 -14.67
CA ILE A 137 -12.18 -3.58 -13.28
C ILE A 137 -11.17 -4.72 -13.09
N ALA A 138 -11.08 -5.64 -14.06
CA ALA A 138 -10.20 -6.81 -14.01
C ALA A 138 -8.71 -6.45 -13.90
N ARG A 139 -8.30 -5.23 -14.29
CA ARG A 139 -6.92 -4.75 -14.17
C ARG A 139 -6.50 -4.46 -12.73
N HIS A 140 -7.45 -4.41 -11.79
CA HIS A 140 -7.22 -4.09 -10.39
C HIS A 140 -7.69 -5.23 -9.46
N PRO A 141 -7.11 -6.45 -9.58
CA PRO A 141 -7.53 -7.63 -8.82
C PRO A 141 -7.30 -7.53 -7.31
N ASP A 142 -6.41 -6.63 -6.89
CA ASP A 142 -6.12 -6.26 -5.51
C ASP A 142 -7.26 -5.48 -4.82
N ILE A 143 -8.18 -4.91 -5.62
CA ILE A 143 -9.33 -4.13 -5.13
C ILE A 143 -10.64 -4.84 -5.45
N PHE A 144 -10.76 -5.39 -6.66
CA PHE A 144 -11.97 -6.04 -7.13
C PHE A 144 -11.76 -7.55 -7.24
N PRO A 145 -12.41 -8.35 -6.38
CA PRO A 145 -12.32 -9.80 -6.46
C PRO A 145 -12.86 -10.34 -7.78
N VAL A 146 -12.43 -11.55 -8.16
CA VAL A 146 -12.87 -12.24 -9.39
C VAL A 146 -14.41 -12.33 -9.48
N PHE A 147 -15.09 -12.54 -8.36
CA PHE A 147 -16.55 -12.53 -8.30
C PHE A 147 -17.17 -11.20 -8.78
N TYR A 148 -16.60 -10.07 -8.34
CA TYR A 148 -17.05 -8.74 -8.75
C TYR A 148 -16.91 -8.56 -10.26
N VAL A 149 -15.74 -8.90 -10.80
CA VAL A 149 -15.44 -8.81 -12.24
C VAL A 149 -16.43 -9.66 -13.05
N ASN A 150 -16.67 -10.90 -12.63
CA ASN A 150 -17.55 -11.83 -13.34
C ASN A 150 -19.02 -11.39 -13.31
N MET A 151 -19.46 -10.81 -12.19
CA MET A 151 -20.79 -10.20 -12.11
C MET A 151 -20.92 -9.09 -13.13
N VAL A 152 -20.03 -8.09 -13.10
CA VAL A 152 -20.08 -6.97 -14.05
C VAL A 152 -19.99 -7.44 -15.50
N LYS A 153 -19.13 -8.42 -15.79
CA LYS A 153 -19.03 -9.03 -17.13
C LYS A 153 -20.35 -9.65 -17.58
N THR A 154 -21.04 -10.36 -16.69
CA THR A 154 -22.34 -10.97 -17.00
C THR A 154 -23.40 -9.91 -17.28
N GLY A 155 -23.41 -8.82 -16.51
CA GLY A 155 -24.31 -7.69 -16.74
C GLY A 155 -24.03 -6.95 -18.05
N GLU A 156 -22.75 -6.75 -18.37
CA GLU A 156 -22.29 -6.08 -19.59
C GLU A 156 -22.61 -6.91 -20.85
N VAL A 157 -22.30 -8.21 -20.86
CA VAL A 157 -22.59 -9.11 -21.98
C VAL A 157 -24.10 -9.36 -22.12
N GLY A 158 -24.82 -9.47 -20.99
CA GLY A 158 -26.25 -9.71 -20.98
C GLY A 158 -27.12 -8.47 -21.21
N GLY A 159 -26.52 -7.27 -21.30
CA GLY A 159 -27.26 -6.01 -21.41
C GLY A 159 -28.15 -5.68 -20.20
N GLN A 160 -27.83 -6.25 -19.04
CA GLN A 160 -28.58 -6.10 -17.78
C GLN A 160 -27.68 -5.59 -16.66
N LEU A 161 -26.84 -4.61 -17.00
CA LEU A 161 -25.85 -4.06 -16.07
C LEU A 161 -26.51 -3.40 -14.86
N ASP A 162 -27.66 -2.75 -15.05
CA ASP A 162 -28.53 -2.18 -14.01
C ASP A 162 -28.87 -3.21 -12.90
N LYS A 163 -29.50 -4.33 -13.27
CA LYS A 163 -29.95 -5.36 -12.33
C LYS A 163 -28.79 -6.05 -11.63
N VAL A 164 -27.69 -6.25 -12.35
CA VAL A 164 -26.51 -6.92 -11.84
C VAL A 164 -25.74 -6.03 -10.87
N LEU A 165 -25.60 -4.74 -11.18
CA LEU A 165 -24.99 -3.76 -10.27
C LEU A 165 -25.83 -3.59 -9.00
N GLN A 166 -27.16 -3.61 -9.10
CA GLN A 166 -28.04 -3.55 -7.93
C GLN A 166 -27.78 -4.73 -6.99
N ARG A 167 -27.79 -5.96 -7.50
CA ARG A 167 -27.48 -7.16 -6.71
C ARG A 167 -26.07 -7.11 -6.12
N LEU A 168 -25.11 -6.60 -6.89
CA LEU A 168 -23.72 -6.48 -6.45
C LEU A 168 -23.58 -5.45 -5.32
N ALA A 169 -24.22 -4.29 -5.44
CA ALA A 169 -24.22 -3.24 -4.42
C ALA A 169 -24.89 -3.74 -3.12
N ASP A 170 -26.08 -4.35 -3.22
CA ASP A 170 -26.80 -4.90 -2.08
C ASP A 170 -25.98 -5.99 -1.37
N HIS A 171 -25.30 -6.84 -2.14
CA HIS A 171 -24.43 -7.87 -1.60
C HIS A 171 -23.24 -7.28 -0.83
N LEU A 172 -22.53 -6.32 -1.43
CA LEU A 172 -21.36 -5.70 -0.79
C LEU A 172 -21.73 -4.89 0.46
N GLU A 173 -22.85 -4.18 0.45
CA GLU A 173 -23.37 -3.48 1.63
C GLU A 173 -23.68 -4.46 2.75
N LYS A 174 -24.40 -5.55 2.44
CA LYS A 174 -24.74 -6.58 3.41
C LYS A 174 -23.49 -7.27 3.98
N GLU A 175 -22.50 -7.57 3.14
CA GLU A 175 -21.22 -8.12 3.60
C GLU A 175 -20.49 -7.14 4.53
N TYR A 176 -20.44 -5.86 4.17
CA TYR A 176 -19.79 -4.81 4.95
C TYR A 176 -20.47 -4.63 6.32
N GLU A 177 -21.80 -4.55 6.35
CA GLU A 177 -22.57 -4.46 7.59
C GLU A 177 -22.39 -5.68 8.48
N THR A 178 -22.38 -6.88 7.90
CA THR A 178 -22.21 -8.13 8.64
C THR A 178 -20.83 -8.18 9.29
N ARG A 179 -19.78 -7.82 8.55
CA ARG A 179 -18.41 -7.71 9.10
C ARG A 179 -18.32 -6.65 10.21
N GLY A 180 -19.00 -5.52 10.04
CA GLY A 180 -19.08 -4.47 11.05
C GLY A 180 -19.75 -4.95 12.34
N LYS A 181 -20.86 -5.69 12.24
CA LYS A 181 -21.57 -6.28 13.40
C LYS A 181 -20.69 -7.27 14.14
N ILE A 182 -19.99 -8.15 13.42
CA ILE A 182 -19.06 -9.12 14.02
C ILE A 182 -17.96 -8.40 14.82
N ASN A 183 -17.33 -7.39 14.24
CA ASN A 183 -16.27 -6.62 14.91
C ASN A 183 -16.79 -5.90 16.15
N SER A 184 -17.99 -5.32 16.08
CA SER A 184 -18.62 -4.65 17.23
C SER A 184 -19.02 -5.63 18.34
N SER A 185 -19.54 -6.82 17.99
CA SER A 185 -19.92 -7.84 18.97
C SER A 185 -18.72 -8.46 19.69
N LEU A 186 -17.53 -8.50 19.06
CA LEU A 186 -16.29 -8.97 19.68
C LEU A 186 -15.67 -7.96 20.65
N ALA A 187 -16.05 -6.68 20.56
CA ALA A 187 -15.51 -5.64 21.43
C ALA A 187 -15.84 -5.90 22.92
N TYR A 188 -17.07 -6.35 23.23
CA TYR A 188 -17.47 -6.62 24.61
C TYR A 188 -16.72 -7.81 25.23
N PRO A 189 -16.65 -9.01 24.60
CA PRO A 189 -15.83 -10.10 25.09
C PRO A 189 -14.36 -9.74 25.29
N LEU A 190 -13.75 -9.00 24.34
CA LEU A 190 -12.35 -8.56 24.46
C LEU A 190 -12.13 -7.59 25.63
N PHE A 191 -13.08 -6.68 25.87
CA PHE A 191 -13.03 -5.75 26.99
C PHE A 191 -13.08 -6.50 28.33
N VAL A 192 -14.02 -7.45 28.50
CA VAL A 192 -14.14 -8.26 29.72
C VAL A 192 -12.90 -9.12 29.96
N LEU A 193 -12.36 -9.77 28.92
CA LEU A 193 -11.12 -10.55 29.03
C LEU A 193 -9.92 -9.66 29.41
N GLY A 194 -9.82 -8.47 28.84
CA GLY A 194 -8.74 -7.53 29.15
C GLY A 194 -8.77 -7.04 30.60
N VAL A 195 -9.96 -6.79 31.15
CA VAL A 195 -10.12 -6.41 32.57
C VAL A 195 -9.90 -7.61 33.49
N GLY A 196 -10.36 -8.81 33.13
CA GLY A 196 -10.23 -10.00 34.00
C GLY A 196 -8.83 -10.59 34.10
N VAL A 197 -7.90 -10.22 33.20
CA VAL A 197 -6.48 -10.63 33.24
C VAL A 197 -5.60 -9.64 34.02
N LEU A 198 -6.09 -8.42 34.29
CA LEU A 198 -5.38 -7.38 35.04
C LEU A 198 -5.63 -7.52 36.56
#